data_AF-A0A846D416-F1
#
_entry.id   AF-A0A846D416-F1
#
_cell.length_a   1.000
_cell.length_b   1.000
_cell.length_c   1.000
_cell.angle_alpha   90.00
_cell.angle_beta   90.00
_cell.angle_gamma   90.00
#
_symmetry.space_group_name_H-M   'P 1'
#
loop_
_entity.id
_entity.type
_entity.pdbx_description
1 polymer ?
#
loop_
_entity_poly.entity_id
_entity_poly.type
_entity_poly.pdbx_seq_one_letter_code
_entity_poly.pdbx_strand_id
1 'polypeptide(L)'
;MYLIIACTSCNDALAVTLTSLPSNHRSLRASKLLLKQQEHKTAQESVKLVDGNYQNQIAELLAPILSDSVGPVILETQATTPARLTALDSKTIQVDKIEVIGSTIFSPEQFKLIIQPYQGRSLTIEQLREVADAITTLYLKQGYINTRAILLAEQTIDITKGIVTIRVIEGGIEKIEVEGTRRLNPNYIRSRVQLGTGTPFNTTDLEKQLRLLRLDPKLESIEASLRKGTKVGQSILIVRVVEANPFKGSVGVDNYSPPSIGSERISFNLRHLNLTGNGDEISFTYRRSTTGGSNIFDFGYRFPLNPRNGTLELRTVIDRNRVTQAPFNVFDIEGESELYEIRFRQPLYRTPREEFALSLGFSYRDGQTFLGDEPLGLRRCFGGSRSKLQNICTMSH
;
A
#
# COMPACT_ATOMS: atom_id res chain seq x y z
N MET A 1 -23.58 -21.89 -7.62
CA MET A 1 -22.63 -21.20 -6.72
C MET A 1 -21.28 -21.25 -7.41
N TYR A 2 -20.88 -20.16 -8.08
CA TYR A 2 -19.65 -20.11 -8.86
C TYR A 2 -18.67 -19.16 -8.20
N LEU A 3 -17.49 -19.67 -7.87
CA LEU A 3 -16.34 -18.93 -7.41
C LEU A 3 -15.61 -18.40 -8.65
N ILE A 4 -15.63 -17.08 -8.87
CA ILE A 4 -14.83 -16.45 -9.92
C ILE A 4 -13.59 -15.89 -9.23
N ILE A 5 -12.44 -16.52 -9.45
CA ILE A 5 -11.13 -16.01 -9.06
C ILE A 5 -10.59 -15.23 -10.26
N ALA A 6 -10.53 -13.90 -10.16
CA ALA A 6 -9.90 -13.05 -11.17
C ALA A 6 -8.50 -12.63 -10.67
N CYS A 7 -7.46 -13.20 -11.27
CA CYS A 7 -6.08 -12.81 -11.04
C CYS A 7 -5.78 -11.57 -11.90
N THR A 8 -5.51 -10.42 -11.27
CA THR A 8 -5.18 -9.16 -11.94
C THR A 8 -3.68 -8.86 -11.82
N SER A 9 -2.85 -9.72 -12.39
CA SER A 9 -1.47 -9.35 -12.76
C SER A 9 -0.90 -10.30 -13.82
N CYS A 10 -1.21 -10.05 -15.09
CA CYS A 10 -0.32 -10.34 -16.23
C CYS A 10 -0.93 -9.72 -17.48
N ASN A 11 -0.34 -8.60 -17.92
CA ASN A 11 -0.49 -8.12 -19.29
C ASN A 11 0.34 -9.05 -20.17
N ASP A 12 -0.30 -10.07 -20.72
CA ASP A 12 -0.02 -10.71 -22.02
C ASP A 12 -0.82 -12.01 -22.07
N ALA A 13 -1.98 -11.99 -22.73
CA ALA A 13 -2.82 -13.17 -22.92
C ALA A 13 -2.85 -13.54 -24.41
N LEU A 14 -2.03 -14.52 -24.79
CA LEU A 14 -2.33 -15.40 -25.92
C LEU A 14 -3.51 -16.30 -25.50
N ALA A 15 -4.68 -16.02 -26.07
CA ALA A 15 -5.85 -16.88 -25.90
C ALA A 15 -5.66 -18.19 -26.70
N VAL A 16 -5.53 -19.32 -26.01
CA VAL A 16 -5.67 -20.65 -26.63
C VAL A 16 -7.02 -21.21 -26.23
N THR A 17 -7.95 -21.23 -27.19
CA THR A 17 -9.23 -21.94 -27.10
C THR A 17 -8.98 -23.45 -27.13
N LEU A 18 -9.28 -24.14 -26.04
CA LEU A 18 -9.36 -25.61 -26.00
C LEU A 18 -10.78 -26.04 -26.38
N THR A 19 -11.01 -26.25 -27.68
CA THR A 19 -12.11 -27.11 -28.14
C THR A 19 -11.69 -28.58 -28.01
N SER A 20 -12.60 -29.38 -27.45
CA SER A 20 -12.48 -30.81 -27.20
C SER A 20 -11.99 -31.61 -28.41
N LEU A 21 -10.87 -32.35 -28.28
CA LEU A 21 -10.46 -33.45 -29.17
C LEU A 21 -9.60 -34.48 -28.39
N PRO A 22 -9.55 -35.76 -28.82
CA PRO A 22 -9.43 -36.91 -27.93
C PRO A 22 -8.00 -37.22 -27.46
N SER A 23 -7.97 -37.94 -26.35
CA SER A 23 -6.81 -38.44 -25.62
C SER A 23 -5.82 -39.24 -26.50
N ASN A 24 -4.63 -38.70 -26.74
CA ASN A 24 -3.48 -39.53 -27.08
C ASN A 24 -2.15 -38.94 -26.56
N HIS A 25 -1.44 -39.70 -25.74
CA HIS A 25 -0.38 -39.23 -24.82
C HIS A 25 0.96 -38.80 -25.46
N ARG A 26 1.13 -38.87 -26.79
CA ARG A 26 2.41 -38.57 -27.47
C ARG A 26 2.54 -37.13 -27.99
N SER A 27 1.44 -36.41 -28.26
CA SER A 27 1.50 -35.02 -28.78
C SER A 27 1.82 -33.98 -27.71
N LEU A 28 1.45 -34.23 -26.45
CA LEU A 28 1.67 -33.31 -25.32
C LEU A 28 3.16 -33.14 -24.90
N ARG A 29 4.03 -34.12 -25.22
CA ARG A 29 5.47 -34.02 -24.91
C ARG A 29 6.24 -33.16 -25.92
N ALA A 30 5.87 -33.20 -27.19
CA ALA A 30 6.52 -32.40 -28.23
C ALA A 30 6.21 -30.90 -28.07
N SER A 31 4.96 -30.55 -27.78
CA SER A 31 4.55 -29.15 -27.57
C SER A 31 5.17 -28.52 -26.31
N LYS A 32 5.36 -29.30 -25.24
CA LYS A 32 6.05 -28.82 -24.02
C LYS A 32 7.55 -28.61 -24.23
N LEU A 33 8.19 -29.35 -25.13
CA LEU A 33 9.62 -29.20 -25.42
C LEU A 33 9.89 -27.94 -26.25
N LEU A 34 9.01 -27.67 -27.23
CA LEU A 34 9.09 -26.46 -28.07
C LEU A 34 8.82 -25.18 -27.26
N LEU A 35 7.87 -25.21 -26.31
CA LEU A 35 7.58 -24.07 -25.43
C LEU A 35 8.80 -23.71 -24.54
N LYS A 36 9.47 -24.72 -23.97
CA LYS A 36 10.67 -24.50 -23.15
C LYS A 36 11.87 -23.95 -23.92
N GLN A 37 12.04 -24.32 -25.19
CA GLN A 37 13.12 -23.79 -26.02
C GLN A 37 12.89 -22.33 -26.41
N GLN A 38 11.63 -21.92 -26.54
CA GLN A 38 11.26 -20.55 -26.90
C GLN A 38 11.42 -19.59 -25.70
N GLU A 39 11.08 -20.02 -24.49
CA GLU A 39 11.27 -19.24 -23.25
C GLU A 39 12.75 -18.94 -22.96
N HIS A 40 13.65 -19.91 -23.18
CA HIS A 40 15.09 -19.71 -22.96
C HIS A 40 15.73 -18.72 -23.94
N LYS A 41 15.23 -18.63 -25.18
CA LYS A 41 15.77 -17.73 -26.20
C LYS A 41 15.41 -16.27 -25.92
N THR A 42 14.17 -16.02 -25.48
CA THR A 42 13.68 -14.68 -25.10
C THR A 42 14.33 -14.16 -23.80
N ALA A 43 14.65 -15.05 -22.86
CA ALA A 43 15.36 -14.70 -21.62
C ALA A 43 16.83 -14.31 -21.85
N GLN A 44 17.51 -14.91 -22.84
CA GLN A 44 18.90 -14.56 -23.16
C GLN A 44 19.02 -13.25 -23.97
N GLU A 45 17.99 -12.90 -24.75
CA GLU A 45 17.98 -11.69 -25.57
C GLU A 45 17.62 -10.43 -24.74
N SER A 46 16.79 -10.59 -23.71
CA SER A 46 16.41 -9.53 -22.76
C SER A 46 17.53 -9.17 -21.78
N VAL A 47 18.40 -10.12 -21.41
CA VAL A 47 19.56 -9.86 -20.53
C VAL A 47 20.66 -9.05 -21.23
N LYS A 48 20.79 -9.12 -22.57
CA LYS A 48 21.82 -8.36 -23.30
C LYS A 48 21.50 -6.87 -23.50
N LEU A 49 20.27 -6.43 -23.26
CA LEU A 49 19.84 -5.05 -23.51
C LEU A 49 19.87 -4.16 -22.25
N VAL A 50 20.14 -4.71 -21.06
CA VAL A 50 20.00 -3.98 -19.78
C VAL A 50 21.34 -3.55 -19.16
N ASP A 51 22.47 -4.15 -19.52
CA ASP A 51 23.75 -3.93 -18.82
C ASP A 51 24.59 -2.74 -19.33
N GLY A 52 24.13 -1.97 -20.30
CA GLY A 52 24.99 -1.02 -21.01
C GLY A 52 25.03 0.43 -20.53
N ASN A 53 24.01 0.94 -19.82
CA ASN A 53 23.80 2.41 -19.81
C ASN A 53 23.30 3.05 -18.50
N TYR A 54 23.13 2.29 -17.41
CA TYR A 54 22.60 2.85 -16.16
C TYR A 54 23.67 3.22 -15.11
N GLN A 55 24.86 2.61 -15.16
CA GLN A 55 25.92 2.87 -14.15
C GLN A 55 26.62 4.23 -14.37
N ASN A 56 26.67 4.74 -15.60
CA ASN A 56 27.39 5.99 -15.92
C ASN A 56 26.55 7.26 -15.66
N GLN A 57 25.22 7.16 -15.60
CA GLN A 57 24.34 8.32 -15.37
C GLN A 57 24.14 8.68 -13.89
N ILE A 58 24.50 7.80 -12.95
CA ILE A 58 24.35 8.08 -11.50
C ILE A 58 25.57 8.81 -10.92
N ALA A 59 26.75 8.66 -11.54
CA ALA A 59 27.98 9.32 -11.10
C ALA A 59 28.03 10.83 -11.42
N GLU A 60 27.29 11.28 -12.44
CA GLU A 60 27.31 12.67 -12.91
C GLU A 60 26.24 13.57 -12.26
N LEU A 61 25.25 12.96 -11.57
CA LEU A 61 24.17 13.71 -10.89
C LEU A 61 24.44 14.05 -9.41
N LEU A 62 25.56 13.60 -8.83
CA LEU A 62 25.90 13.79 -7.41
C LEU A 62 27.07 14.76 -7.16
N ALA A 63 27.56 15.44 -8.20
CA ALA A 63 28.79 16.22 -8.13
C ALA A 63 28.73 17.65 -7.51
N PRO A 64 27.58 18.30 -7.23
CA PRO A 64 27.62 19.65 -6.63
C PRO A 64 26.77 19.81 -5.35
N ILE A 65 26.89 18.94 -4.34
CA ILE A 65 26.27 19.18 -3.01
C ILE A 65 27.31 19.14 -1.87
N LEU A 66 28.62 19.17 -2.18
CA LEU A 66 29.68 19.27 -1.18
C LEU A 66 30.58 20.48 -1.45
N SER A 67 30.00 21.67 -1.48
CA SER A 67 30.78 22.90 -1.35
C SER A 67 29.83 24.03 -0.96
N ASP A 68 29.63 24.22 0.35
CA ASP A 68 29.89 25.52 0.96
C ASP A 68 29.56 25.55 2.46
N SER A 69 30.47 26.19 3.20
CA SER A 69 30.33 26.79 4.53
C SER A 69 30.34 25.89 5.78
N VAL A 70 31.55 25.58 6.30
CA VAL A 70 31.92 25.88 7.71
C VAL A 70 33.44 26.12 7.75
N GLY A 71 33.86 27.35 8.11
CA GLY A 71 35.28 27.68 8.32
C GLY A 71 35.87 27.04 9.59
N PRO A 72 37.20 26.97 9.74
CA PRO A 72 37.82 26.38 10.91
C PRO A 72 37.59 27.26 12.14
N VAL A 73 36.81 26.75 13.09
CA VAL A 73 36.80 27.28 14.47
C VAL A 73 38.09 26.80 15.13
N ILE A 74 39.00 27.73 15.40
CA ILE A 74 40.13 27.52 16.29
C ILE A 74 39.56 27.43 17.71
N LEU A 75 39.49 26.23 18.25
CA LEU A 75 39.32 26.00 19.69
C LEU A 75 40.70 25.91 20.30
N GLU A 76 41.12 27.00 20.96
CA GLU A 76 42.29 27.00 21.82
C GLU A 76 42.16 25.90 22.88
N THR A 77 43.22 25.10 22.96
CA THR A 77 43.37 24.04 23.95
C THR A 77 43.72 24.69 25.30
N GLN A 78 42.80 24.69 26.25
CA GLN A 78 43.16 24.73 27.66
C GLN A 78 42.89 23.35 28.26
N ALA A 79 43.96 22.56 28.35
CA ALA A 79 44.00 21.37 29.18
C ALA A 79 44.08 21.80 30.65
N THR A 80 42.93 22.00 31.28
CA THR A 80 42.82 21.97 32.75
C THR A 80 42.08 20.71 33.13
N THR A 81 42.86 19.68 33.45
CA THR A 81 42.41 18.45 34.09
C THR A 81 41.55 18.76 35.31
N PRO A 82 40.25 18.37 35.35
CA PRO A 82 39.54 18.29 36.61
C PRO A 82 39.79 16.90 37.19
N ALA A 83 40.89 16.75 37.94
CA ALA A 83 41.20 15.55 38.73
C ALA A 83 40.23 15.34 39.92
N ARG A 84 38.97 15.78 39.81
CA ARG A 84 37.96 15.77 40.88
C ARG A 84 36.65 15.09 40.50
N LEU A 85 36.47 14.65 39.25
CA LEU A 85 35.27 13.91 38.82
C LEU A 85 35.33 12.39 39.09
N THR A 86 36.51 11.84 39.41
CA THR A 86 36.71 10.39 39.55
C THR A 86 36.38 9.80 40.93
N ALA A 87 36.04 10.60 41.93
CA ALA A 87 35.91 10.12 43.31
C ALA A 87 34.50 9.65 43.73
N LEU A 88 33.48 9.79 42.87
CA LEU A 88 32.10 9.34 43.14
C LEU A 88 31.68 8.11 42.33
N ASP A 89 32.43 7.73 41.29
CA ASP A 89 32.11 6.61 40.38
C ASP A 89 32.62 5.24 40.87
N SER A 90 33.36 5.18 41.98
CA SER A 90 33.92 3.95 42.52
C SER A 90 33.04 3.27 43.57
N LYS A 91 31.83 3.77 43.84
CA LYS A 91 30.92 3.15 44.81
C LYS A 91 30.21 1.96 44.17
N THR A 92 30.61 0.76 44.55
CA THR A 92 30.00 -0.50 44.10
C THR A 92 28.78 -0.86 44.94
N ILE A 93 27.74 -1.36 44.30
CA ILE A 93 26.50 -1.83 44.89
C ILE A 93 26.45 -3.36 44.75
N GLN A 94 26.16 -4.10 45.82
CA GLN A 94 25.89 -5.54 45.70
C GLN A 94 24.53 -5.76 45.06
N VAL A 95 24.49 -6.51 43.96
CA VAL A 95 23.27 -6.76 43.18
C VAL A 95 22.95 -8.25 43.21
N ASP A 96 21.94 -8.64 43.98
CA ASP A 96 21.42 -10.01 44.08
C ASP A 96 20.45 -10.33 42.94
N LYS A 97 19.65 -9.34 42.52
CA LYS A 97 18.65 -9.50 41.47
C LYS A 97 18.46 -8.21 40.68
N ILE A 98 18.41 -8.33 39.35
CA ILE A 98 17.98 -7.25 38.47
C ILE A 98 16.57 -7.58 37.97
N GLU A 99 15.64 -6.66 38.15
CA GLU A 99 14.26 -6.78 37.72
C GLU A 99 13.95 -5.74 36.64
N VAL A 100 13.34 -6.18 35.55
CA VAL A 100 12.92 -5.30 34.45
C VAL A 100 11.41 -5.16 34.48
N ILE A 101 10.92 -3.93 34.62
CA ILE A 101 9.49 -3.62 34.65
C ILE A 101 9.09 -2.72 33.47
N GLY A 102 7.82 -2.76 33.07
CA GLY A 102 7.27 -1.89 32.02
C GLY A 102 7.48 -2.38 30.58
N SER A 103 7.94 -3.62 30.39
CA SER A 103 8.00 -4.29 29.09
C SER A 103 6.66 -4.97 28.78
N THR A 104 6.06 -4.65 27.63
CA THR A 104 4.92 -5.40 27.06
C THR A 104 5.34 -6.24 25.84
N ILE A 105 6.45 -5.88 25.20
CA ILE A 105 6.96 -6.54 23.99
C ILE A 105 7.80 -7.77 24.31
N PHE A 106 8.70 -7.66 25.30
CA PHE A 106 9.61 -8.75 25.65
C PHE A 106 9.23 -9.38 26.99
N SER A 107 9.39 -10.69 27.06
CA SER A 107 9.19 -11.46 28.29
C SER A 107 10.43 -11.35 29.20
N PRO A 108 10.29 -11.57 30.53
CA PRO A 108 11.42 -11.55 31.46
C PRO A 108 12.57 -12.49 31.08
N GLU A 109 12.25 -13.63 30.45
CA GLU A 109 13.22 -14.63 30.01
C GLU A 109 14.14 -14.09 28.90
N GLN A 110 13.63 -13.21 28.05
CA GLN A 110 14.41 -12.60 26.96
C GLN A 110 15.46 -11.60 27.50
N PHE A 111 15.21 -11.00 28.67
CA PHE A 111 16.19 -10.15 29.35
C PHE A 111 17.25 -10.94 30.12
N LYS A 112 17.01 -12.23 30.42
CA LYS A 112 17.93 -13.05 31.22
C LYS A 112 19.34 -13.12 30.63
N LEU A 113 19.46 -13.21 29.30
CA LEU A 113 20.75 -13.24 28.61
C LEU A 113 21.56 -11.94 28.81
N ILE A 114 20.87 -10.82 28.98
CA ILE A 114 21.49 -9.50 29.20
C ILE A 114 21.85 -9.33 30.69
N ILE A 115 21.00 -9.84 31.59
CA ILE A 115 21.09 -9.62 33.04
C ILE A 115 22.03 -10.60 33.74
N GLN A 116 22.04 -11.87 33.33
CA GLN A 116 22.76 -12.96 34.00
C GLN A 116 24.26 -12.69 34.21
N PRO A 117 25.00 -12.02 33.31
CA PRO A 117 26.41 -11.68 33.54
C PRO A 117 26.65 -10.71 34.71
N TYR A 118 25.63 -9.97 35.12
CA TYR A 118 25.71 -8.89 36.10
C TYR A 118 25.09 -9.27 37.45
N GLN A 119 24.24 -10.30 37.48
CA GLN A 119 23.57 -10.74 38.70
C GLN A 119 24.53 -11.45 39.68
N GLY A 120 24.39 -11.19 40.97
CA GLY A 120 25.22 -11.73 42.05
C GLY A 120 26.60 -11.08 42.16
N ARG A 121 26.79 -9.88 41.61
CA ARG A 121 28.08 -9.16 41.58
C ARG A 121 27.97 -7.77 42.20
N SER A 122 29.12 -7.24 42.60
CA SER A 122 29.25 -5.83 42.99
C SER A 122 29.40 -4.99 41.72
N LEU A 123 28.40 -4.17 41.42
CA LEU A 123 28.37 -3.35 40.20
C LEU A 123 28.48 -1.86 40.52
N THR A 124 29.15 -1.11 39.65
CA THR A 124 29.08 0.36 39.69
C THR A 124 27.76 0.84 39.08
N ILE A 125 27.41 2.11 39.35
CA ILE A 125 26.26 2.76 38.69
C ILE A 125 26.42 2.73 37.17
N GLU A 126 27.65 2.87 36.67
CA GLU A 126 27.93 2.82 35.24
C GLU A 126 27.65 1.45 34.64
N GLN A 127 28.06 0.36 35.32
CA GLN A 127 27.73 -0.99 34.87
C GLN A 127 26.21 -1.26 34.88
N LEU A 128 25.47 -0.69 35.83
CA LEU A 128 24.00 -0.77 35.82
C LEU A 128 23.37 0.03 34.65
N ARG A 129 23.97 1.16 34.27
CA ARG A 129 23.58 1.90 33.06
C ARG A 129 23.88 1.09 31.80
N GLU A 130 25.01 0.41 31.72
CA GLU A 130 25.34 -0.50 30.61
C GLU A 130 24.27 -1.59 30.44
N VAL A 131 23.74 -2.16 31.54
CA VAL A 131 22.62 -3.11 31.47
C VAL A 131 21.36 -2.47 30.90
N ALA A 132 21.00 -1.26 31.36
CA ALA A 132 19.86 -0.52 30.83
C ALA A 132 20.04 -0.15 29.34
N ASP A 133 21.26 0.21 28.93
CA ASP A 133 21.60 0.51 27.54
C ASP A 133 21.57 -0.75 26.67
N ALA A 134 21.97 -1.90 27.20
CA ALA A 134 21.85 -3.18 26.51
C ALA A 134 20.38 -3.59 26.31
N ILE A 135 19.52 -3.39 27.31
CA ILE A 135 18.06 -3.58 27.19
C ILE A 135 17.49 -2.60 26.15
N THR A 136 17.87 -1.32 26.20
CA THR A 136 17.47 -0.32 25.21
C THR A 136 17.89 -0.75 23.79
N THR A 137 19.12 -1.23 23.63
CA THR A 137 19.66 -1.69 22.35
C THR A 137 18.87 -2.88 21.79
N LEU A 138 18.37 -3.79 22.65
CA LEU A 138 17.49 -4.88 22.22
C LEU A 138 16.21 -4.34 21.57
N TYR A 139 15.56 -3.34 22.18
CA TYR A 139 14.38 -2.69 21.62
C TYR A 139 14.68 -1.96 20.31
N LEU A 140 15.79 -1.21 20.25
CA LEU A 140 16.21 -0.49 19.05
C LEU A 140 16.43 -1.43 17.86
N LYS A 141 17.06 -2.60 18.10
CA LYS A 141 17.29 -3.63 17.07
C LYS A 141 15.98 -4.21 16.50
N GLN A 142 14.89 -4.19 17.26
CA GLN A 142 13.57 -4.63 16.81
C GLN A 142 12.68 -3.49 16.27
N GLY A 143 13.22 -2.28 16.13
CA GLY A 143 12.52 -1.13 15.53
C GLY A 143 11.73 -0.25 16.51
N TYR A 144 11.87 -0.46 17.83
CA TYR A 144 11.21 0.34 18.86
C TYR A 144 12.05 1.55 19.27
N ILE A 145 12.21 2.50 18.35
CA ILE A 145 13.19 3.60 18.49
C ILE A 145 12.87 4.60 19.61
N ASN A 146 11.61 4.71 20.01
CA ASN A 146 11.14 5.58 21.09
C ASN A 146 11.20 4.92 22.47
N THR A 147 11.68 3.68 22.57
CA THR A 147 11.80 2.99 23.86
C THR A 147 13.14 3.29 24.53
N ARG A 148 13.12 3.47 25.85
CA ARG A 148 14.31 3.62 26.70
C ARG A 148 14.14 2.83 27.98
N ALA A 149 15.18 2.10 28.38
CA ALA A 149 15.27 1.55 29.71
C ALA A 149 16.06 2.52 30.60
N ILE A 150 15.54 2.82 31.78
CA ILE A 150 16.16 3.73 32.74
C ILE A 150 16.34 3.04 34.08
N LEU A 151 17.47 3.32 34.73
CA LEU A 151 17.68 2.97 36.12
C LEU A 151 16.82 3.89 36.99
N LEU A 152 16.00 3.32 37.87
CA LEU A 152 15.20 4.14 38.78
C LEU A 152 16.08 4.69 39.90
N ALA A 153 16.22 6.02 39.94
CA ALA A 153 17.09 6.72 40.89
C ALA A 153 16.60 6.63 42.35
N GLU A 154 15.31 6.36 42.57
CA GLU A 154 14.65 6.38 43.89
C GLU A 154 14.90 5.10 44.73
N GLN A 155 15.71 4.16 44.25
CA GLN A 155 15.91 2.86 44.89
C GLN A 155 16.86 2.83 46.09
N THR A 156 17.12 3.96 46.74
CA THR A 156 17.86 4.01 48.01
C THR A 156 17.31 3.09 49.11
N ILE A 157 16.11 2.50 48.94
CA ILE A 157 15.41 1.64 49.91
C ILE A 157 15.57 0.12 49.66
N ASP A 158 15.76 -0.35 48.41
CA ASP A 158 15.91 -1.79 48.09
C ASP A 158 17.34 -2.19 47.67
N ILE A 159 18.24 -1.21 47.50
CA ILE A 159 19.68 -1.47 47.39
C ILE A 159 20.21 -2.20 48.65
N THR A 160 19.58 -2.02 49.81
CA THR A 160 19.86 -2.79 51.05
C THR A 160 19.44 -4.25 50.95
N LYS A 161 18.54 -4.63 50.02
CA LYS A 161 18.15 -6.02 49.72
C LYS A 161 18.79 -6.57 48.44
N GLY A 162 19.70 -5.81 47.83
CA GLY A 162 20.39 -6.21 46.59
C GLY A 162 19.50 -6.27 45.34
N ILE A 163 18.30 -5.67 45.35
CA ILE A 163 17.40 -5.67 44.18
C ILE A 163 17.54 -4.35 43.42
N VAL A 164 17.89 -4.44 42.14
CA VAL A 164 17.97 -3.31 41.21
C VAL A 164 16.85 -3.40 40.19
N THR A 165 16.05 -2.35 40.05
CA THR A 165 14.96 -2.28 39.09
C THR A 165 15.28 -1.34 37.94
N ILE A 166 15.18 -1.88 36.74
CA ILE A 166 15.28 -1.15 35.49
C ILE A 166 13.86 -0.99 34.92
N ARG A 167 13.43 0.24 34.70
CA ARG A 167 12.13 0.53 34.11
C ARG A 167 12.28 0.77 32.61
N VAL A 168 11.57 -0.01 31.81
CA VAL A 168 11.40 0.25 30.39
C VAL A 168 10.24 1.22 30.19
N ILE A 169 10.52 2.30 29.48
CA ILE A 169 9.52 3.27 29.01
C ILE A 169 9.30 2.97 27.53
N GLU A 170 8.26 2.20 27.24
CA GLU A 170 7.84 1.90 25.88
C GLU A 170 7.13 3.12 25.26
N GLY A 171 7.81 3.73 24.29
CA GLY A 171 7.42 5.01 23.73
C GLY A 171 6.36 4.94 22.62
N GLY A 172 5.70 6.07 22.37
CA GLY A 172 4.62 6.21 21.40
C GLY A 172 4.76 7.46 20.50
N ILE A 173 3.75 7.68 19.67
CA ILE A 173 3.59 8.92 18.90
C ILE A 173 2.57 9.80 19.61
N GLU A 174 2.99 11.00 20.00
CA GLU A 174 2.16 11.98 20.70
C GLU A 174 1.15 12.65 19.77
N LYS A 175 1.62 13.08 18.60
CA LYS A 175 0.80 13.72 17.56
C LYS A 175 1.39 13.48 16.18
N ILE A 176 0.50 13.54 15.19
CA ILE A 176 0.82 13.42 13.76
C ILE A 176 0.47 14.75 13.08
N GLU A 177 1.50 15.44 12.62
CA GLU A 177 1.40 16.69 11.88
C GLU A 177 1.51 16.39 10.39
N VAL A 178 0.59 16.91 9.59
CA VAL A 178 0.55 16.69 8.14
C VAL A 178 0.79 18.04 7.47
N GLU A 179 1.78 18.10 6.58
CA GLU A 179 2.22 19.30 5.87
C GLU A 179 2.15 19.07 4.35
N GLY A 180 1.94 20.13 3.57
CA GLY A 180 2.01 20.09 2.10
C GLY A 180 0.71 19.75 1.37
N THR A 181 -0.37 19.46 2.11
CA THR A 181 -1.72 19.33 1.53
C THR A 181 -2.23 20.67 0.99
N ARG A 182 -2.85 20.64 -0.19
CA ARG A 182 -3.49 21.77 -0.87
C ARG A 182 -4.99 21.54 -1.01
N ARG A 183 -5.41 20.44 -1.68
CA ARG A 183 -6.82 20.06 -1.85
C ARG A 183 -7.23 18.89 -0.98
N LEU A 184 -6.29 17.99 -0.65
CA LEU A 184 -6.59 16.80 0.13
C LEU A 184 -6.71 17.17 1.61
N ASN A 185 -7.77 16.70 2.25
CA ASN A 185 -7.98 16.91 3.67
C ASN A 185 -6.81 16.30 4.46
N PRO A 186 -6.10 17.05 5.33
CA PRO A 186 -5.01 16.50 6.15
C PRO A 186 -5.42 15.27 6.97
N ASN A 187 -6.68 15.18 7.39
CA ASN A 187 -7.21 14.03 8.13
C ASN A 187 -7.24 12.75 7.29
N TYR A 188 -7.37 12.86 5.97
CA TYR A 188 -7.28 11.72 5.04
C TYR A 188 -5.94 11.01 5.19
N ILE A 189 -4.85 11.77 5.21
CA ILE A 189 -3.49 11.27 5.38
C ILE A 189 -3.24 10.85 6.82
N ARG A 190 -3.58 11.73 7.79
CA ARG A 190 -3.34 11.47 9.21
C ARG A 190 -3.93 10.14 9.66
N SER A 191 -5.20 9.91 9.38
CA SER A 191 -5.91 8.69 9.80
C SER A 191 -5.33 7.42 9.18
N ARG A 192 -4.78 7.50 7.97
CA ARG A 192 -4.11 6.38 7.30
C ARG A 192 -2.73 6.13 7.87
N VAL A 193 -1.93 7.16 8.12
CA VAL A 193 -0.61 7.01 8.76
C VAL A 193 -0.75 6.44 10.16
N GLN A 194 -1.79 6.83 10.90
CA GLN A 194 -2.04 6.39 12.27
C GLN A 194 -2.22 4.87 12.42
N LEU A 195 -2.58 4.16 11.34
CA LEU A 195 -2.64 2.69 11.34
C LEU A 195 -1.28 2.03 11.59
N GLY A 196 -0.17 2.73 11.30
CA GLY A 196 1.20 2.28 11.55
C GLY A 196 1.84 2.88 12.80
N THR A 197 1.10 3.63 13.62
CA THR A 197 1.64 4.30 14.82
C THR A 197 1.08 3.70 16.11
N GLY A 198 1.03 2.37 16.19
CA GLY A 198 0.65 1.66 17.42
C GLY A 198 1.54 2.04 18.60
N THR A 199 1.08 1.75 19.82
CA THR A 199 1.89 1.89 21.05
C THR A 199 2.08 0.50 21.65
N PRO A 200 3.31 0.02 21.85
CA PRO A 200 4.60 0.69 21.61
C PRO A 200 4.90 0.99 20.13
N PHE A 201 5.53 2.13 19.85
CA PHE A 201 5.81 2.57 18.48
C PHE A 201 6.90 1.72 17.82
N ASN A 202 6.59 1.16 16.66
CA ASN A 202 7.52 0.40 15.83
C ASN A 202 7.70 1.05 14.46
N THR A 203 8.95 1.26 14.04
CA THR A 203 9.28 1.88 12.75
C THR A 203 8.86 1.04 11.55
N THR A 204 8.90 -0.28 11.67
CA THR A 204 8.56 -1.22 10.60
C THR A 204 7.09 -1.11 10.21
N ASP A 205 6.20 -0.93 11.19
CA ASP A 205 4.77 -0.81 10.93
C ASP A 205 4.41 0.53 10.31
N LEU A 206 5.06 1.61 10.76
CA LEU A 206 4.97 2.91 10.10
C LEU A 206 5.47 2.84 8.65
N GLU A 207 6.62 2.21 8.41
CA GLU A 207 7.19 2.08 7.07
C GLU A 207 6.27 1.31 6.12
N LYS A 208 5.71 0.18 6.56
CA LYS A 208 4.71 -0.58 5.79
C LYS A 208 3.53 0.33 5.42
N GLN A 209 3.04 1.12 6.36
CA GLN A 209 1.91 2.01 6.12
C GLN A 209 2.24 3.17 5.17
N LEU A 210 3.45 3.75 5.27
CA LEU A 210 3.92 4.77 4.33
C LEU A 210 4.11 4.21 2.93
N ARG A 211 4.61 2.98 2.79
CA ARG A 211 4.71 2.29 1.49
C ARG A 211 3.34 2.08 0.86
N LEU A 212 2.31 1.73 1.65
CA LEU A 212 0.94 1.63 1.15
C LEU A 212 0.38 2.97 0.66
N LEU A 213 0.72 4.07 1.34
CA LEU A 213 0.31 5.42 0.94
C LEU A 213 1.05 5.92 -0.31
N ARG A 214 2.32 5.53 -0.51
CA ARG A 214 3.07 5.84 -1.73
C ARG A 214 2.45 5.24 -3.00
N LEU A 215 1.65 4.18 -2.87
CA LEU A 215 0.92 3.58 -3.99
C LEU A 215 -0.38 4.32 -4.32
N ASP A 216 -0.81 5.31 -3.52
CA ASP A 216 -2.02 6.07 -3.80
C ASP A 216 -1.76 7.08 -4.94
N PRO A 217 -2.46 6.99 -6.09
CA PRO A 217 -2.24 7.89 -7.22
C PRO A 217 -2.57 9.37 -6.94
N LYS A 218 -3.16 9.67 -5.77
CA LYS A 218 -3.40 11.06 -5.29
C LYS A 218 -2.12 11.74 -4.80
N LEU A 219 -1.09 10.98 -4.49
CA LEU A 219 0.16 11.48 -3.94
C LEU A 219 1.28 11.29 -4.94
N GLU A 220 2.08 12.33 -5.14
CA GLU A 220 3.33 12.25 -5.91
C GLU A 220 4.47 11.77 -5.02
N SER A 221 4.53 12.31 -3.79
CA SER A 221 5.48 11.85 -2.78
C SER A 221 4.91 11.96 -1.37
N ILE A 222 5.44 11.13 -0.48
CA ILE A 222 5.17 11.16 0.96
C ILE A 222 6.44 10.80 1.73
N GLU A 223 6.75 11.66 2.69
CA GLU A 223 7.90 11.54 3.58
C GLU A 223 7.44 11.68 5.03
N ALA A 224 8.14 11.02 5.92
CA ALA A 224 7.86 11.10 7.35
C ALA A 224 9.16 11.30 8.11
N SER A 225 9.11 12.17 9.13
CA SER A 225 10.22 12.42 10.04
C SER A 225 9.72 12.48 11.47
N LEU A 226 10.58 12.11 12.41
CA LEU A 226 10.27 12.12 13.84
C LEU A 226 10.99 13.26 14.53
N ARG A 227 10.28 13.94 15.41
CA ARG A 227 10.83 14.93 16.33
C ARG A 227 10.57 14.51 17.76
N LYS A 228 11.41 14.97 18.69
CA LYS A 228 11.22 14.76 20.11
C LYS A 228 9.88 15.36 20.56
N GLY A 229 9.08 14.57 21.29
CA GLY A 229 7.83 15.01 21.88
C GLY A 229 8.02 15.69 23.23
N THR A 230 6.91 15.97 23.90
CA THR A 230 6.88 16.69 25.17
C THR A 230 7.26 15.82 26.37
N LYS A 231 6.97 14.52 26.30
CA LYS A 231 7.26 13.54 27.37
C LYS A 231 8.37 12.56 26.97
N VAL A 232 9.00 11.94 27.97
CA VAL A 232 9.98 10.87 27.73
C VAL A 232 9.30 9.70 27.02
N GLY A 233 9.93 9.19 25.96
CA GLY A 233 9.39 8.14 25.11
C GLY A 233 8.29 8.61 24.13
N GLN A 234 7.96 9.90 24.09
CA GLN A 234 7.00 10.42 23.12
C GLN A 234 7.71 11.15 21.98
N SER A 235 7.20 10.96 20.76
CA SER A 235 7.69 11.62 19.55
C SER A 235 6.54 12.23 18.75
N ILE A 236 6.84 13.30 18.04
CA ILE A 236 5.95 13.97 17.09
C ILE A 236 6.30 13.46 15.69
N LEU A 237 5.31 12.92 14.98
CA LEU A 237 5.47 12.45 13.61
C LEU A 237 5.08 13.57 12.64
N ILE A 238 6.02 14.07 11.86
CA ILE A 238 5.76 15.02 10.77
C ILE A 238 5.68 14.24 9.47
N VAL A 239 4.56 14.36 8.79
CA VAL A 239 4.29 13.74 7.49
C VAL A 239 4.18 14.84 6.44
N ARG A 240 5.12 14.88 5.51
CA ARG A 240 5.12 15.81 4.38
C ARG A 240 4.60 15.10 3.14
N VAL A 241 3.65 15.72 2.45
CA VAL A 241 3.07 15.18 1.23
C VAL A 241 3.19 16.17 0.09
N VAL A 242 3.38 15.64 -1.12
CA VAL A 242 3.19 16.37 -2.37
C VAL A 242 2.00 15.74 -3.08
N GLU A 243 0.93 16.52 -3.26
CA GLU A 243 -0.24 16.07 -4.01
C GLU A 243 0.06 15.99 -5.51
N ALA A 244 -0.27 14.84 -6.11
CA ALA A 244 -0.17 14.65 -7.55
C ALA A 244 -1.25 15.45 -8.29
N ASN A 245 -1.06 15.67 -9.61
CA ASN A 245 -2.11 16.26 -10.44
C ASN A 245 -3.39 15.40 -10.38
N PRO A 246 -4.52 15.96 -9.89
CA PRO A 246 -5.75 15.19 -9.68
C PRO A 246 -6.44 14.82 -11.00
N PHE A 247 -6.25 15.59 -12.06
CA PHE A 247 -6.87 15.32 -13.35
C PHE A 247 -6.03 14.33 -14.15
N LYS A 248 -6.64 13.22 -14.56
CA LYS A 248 -6.03 12.21 -15.44
C LYS A 248 -6.91 12.05 -16.66
N GLY A 249 -6.31 12.13 -17.85
CA GLY A 249 -7.00 11.94 -19.12
C GLY A 249 -6.21 11.03 -20.04
N SER A 250 -6.90 10.22 -20.85
CA SER A 250 -6.28 9.47 -21.93
C SER A 250 -7.23 9.28 -23.11
N VAL A 251 -6.65 9.17 -24.30
CA VAL A 251 -7.35 8.77 -25.53
C VAL A 251 -6.71 7.47 -26.01
N GLY A 252 -7.53 6.53 -26.46
CA GLY A 252 -7.05 5.23 -26.93
C GLY A 252 -7.83 4.74 -28.14
N VAL A 253 -7.18 3.89 -28.93
CA VAL A 253 -7.79 3.19 -30.06
C VAL A 253 -7.56 1.68 -29.87
N ASP A 254 -8.60 0.89 -30.07
CA ASP A 254 -8.55 -0.58 -29.99
C ASP A 254 -9.41 -1.23 -31.08
N ASN A 255 -9.32 -2.55 -31.25
CA ASN A 255 -10.14 -3.33 -32.18
C ASN A 255 -11.00 -4.39 -31.45
N TYR A 256 -11.44 -4.09 -30.23
CA TYR A 256 -12.09 -5.07 -29.34
C TYR A 256 -13.62 -5.09 -29.48
N SER A 257 -14.18 -4.49 -30.53
CA SER A 257 -15.59 -4.65 -30.87
C SER A 257 -15.81 -5.79 -31.85
N PRO A 258 -16.98 -6.46 -31.82
CA PRO A 258 -17.41 -7.30 -32.93
C PRO A 258 -17.49 -6.52 -34.25
N PRO A 259 -17.10 -7.13 -35.39
CA PRO A 259 -17.21 -6.49 -36.71
C PRO A 259 -18.62 -6.00 -37.06
N SER A 260 -19.66 -6.68 -36.55
CA SER A 260 -21.06 -6.32 -36.80
C SER A 260 -21.44 -4.91 -36.36
N ILE A 261 -20.75 -4.38 -35.34
CA ILE A 261 -20.99 -3.05 -34.75
C ILE A 261 -19.76 -2.12 -34.87
N GLY A 262 -18.82 -2.48 -35.75
CA GLY A 262 -17.58 -1.75 -36.01
C GLY A 262 -16.44 -2.18 -35.11
N SER A 263 -15.45 -2.89 -35.66
CA SER A 263 -14.35 -3.51 -34.92
C SER A 263 -13.47 -2.51 -34.18
N GLU A 264 -13.09 -1.43 -34.85
CA GLU A 264 -12.22 -0.40 -34.30
C GLU A 264 -13.01 0.57 -33.42
N ARG A 265 -12.45 0.93 -32.28
CA ARG A 265 -13.07 1.83 -31.30
C ARG A 265 -12.11 2.90 -30.86
N ILE A 266 -12.64 4.11 -30.67
CA ILE A 266 -11.95 5.22 -30.01
C ILE A 266 -12.52 5.34 -28.60
N SER A 267 -11.64 5.56 -27.62
CA SER A 267 -12.01 5.77 -26.23
C SER A 267 -11.42 7.07 -25.68
N PHE A 268 -12.21 7.78 -24.88
CA PHE A 268 -11.81 8.94 -24.11
C PHE A 268 -12.05 8.64 -22.64
N ASN A 269 -11.01 8.71 -21.82
CA ASN A 269 -11.08 8.41 -20.40
C ASN A 269 -10.69 9.66 -19.63
N LEU A 270 -11.53 10.09 -18.71
CA LEU A 270 -11.30 11.22 -17.83
C LEU A 270 -11.50 10.78 -16.39
N ARG A 271 -10.61 11.21 -15.50
CA ARG A 271 -10.72 11.01 -14.06
C ARG A 271 -10.30 12.26 -13.32
N HIS A 272 -11.00 12.54 -12.23
CA HIS A 272 -10.57 13.53 -11.26
C HIS A 272 -10.44 12.86 -9.90
N LEU A 273 -9.20 12.76 -9.42
CA LEU A 273 -8.86 12.24 -8.11
C LEU A 273 -9.06 13.34 -7.07
N ASN A 274 -9.67 13.02 -5.93
CA ASN A 274 -9.96 13.94 -4.83
C ASN A 274 -10.89 15.12 -5.21
N LEU A 275 -12.08 14.83 -5.72
CA LEU A 275 -13.03 15.88 -6.13
C LEU A 275 -13.51 16.71 -4.93
N THR A 276 -13.96 16.09 -3.83
CA THR A 276 -14.47 16.79 -2.63
C THR A 276 -13.40 17.17 -1.60
N GLY A 277 -12.14 16.72 -1.77
CA GLY A 277 -11.09 16.87 -0.77
C GLY A 277 -10.96 15.68 0.18
N ASN A 278 -11.86 14.70 0.13
CA ASN A 278 -11.87 13.53 1.02
C ASN A 278 -11.30 12.26 0.36
N GLY A 279 -10.59 12.40 -0.75
CA GLY A 279 -9.96 11.31 -1.50
C GLY A 279 -10.92 10.50 -2.39
N ASP A 280 -12.10 11.05 -2.66
CA ASP A 280 -13.08 10.53 -3.60
C ASP A 280 -12.64 10.71 -5.06
N GLU A 281 -13.11 9.85 -5.95
CA GLU A 281 -12.76 9.85 -7.38
C GLU A 281 -14.02 9.87 -8.23
N ILE A 282 -14.06 10.76 -9.21
CA ILE A 282 -15.04 10.69 -10.30
C ILE A 282 -14.32 10.27 -11.59
N SER A 283 -14.99 9.44 -12.38
CA SER A 283 -14.49 8.90 -13.64
C SER A 283 -15.57 8.95 -14.70
N PHE A 284 -15.14 9.23 -15.92
CA PHE A 284 -15.97 9.21 -17.12
C PHE A 284 -15.19 8.54 -18.23
N THR A 285 -15.82 7.56 -18.87
CA THR A 285 -15.29 6.91 -20.07
C THR A 285 -16.32 7.00 -21.18
N TYR A 286 -15.89 7.49 -22.32
CA TYR A 286 -16.66 7.48 -23.56
C TYR A 286 -15.99 6.55 -24.55
N ARG A 287 -16.75 5.61 -25.15
CA ARG A 287 -16.23 4.71 -26.18
C ARG A 287 -17.18 4.68 -27.37
N ARG A 288 -16.62 4.81 -28.57
CA ARG A 288 -17.39 4.78 -29.82
C ARG A 288 -16.66 3.93 -30.87
N SER A 289 -17.38 3.07 -31.58
CA SER A 289 -16.80 2.40 -32.75
C SER A 289 -16.66 3.36 -33.93
N THR A 290 -15.68 3.10 -34.80
CA THR A 290 -15.39 3.92 -35.98
C THR A 290 -16.56 3.97 -36.96
N THR A 291 -17.33 2.89 -37.06
CA THR A 291 -18.54 2.82 -37.88
C THR A 291 -19.78 3.44 -37.20
N GLY A 292 -19.68 3.82 -35.92
CA GLY A 292 -20.80 4.33 -35.12
C GLY A 292 -21.77 3.25 -34.62
N GLY A 293 -21.48 1.97 -34.86
CA GLY A 293 -22.31 0.85 -34.40
C GLY A 293 -22.26 0.56 -32.89
N SER A 294 -21.34 1.16 -32.14
CA SER A 294 -21.29 1.06 -30.67
C SER A 294 -21.00 2.42 -30.07
N ASN A 295 -21.74 2.79 -29.03
CA ASN A 295 -21.64 4.07 -28.35
C ASN A 295 -21.91 3.87 -26.85
N ILE A 296 -20.86 3.96 -26.03
CA ILE A 296 -20.90 3.61 -24.60
C ILE A 296 -20.46 4.81 -23.77
N PHE A 297 -21.26 5.16 -22.78
CA PHE A 297 -20.93 6.10 -21.72
C PHE A 297 -20.85 5.36 -20.39
N ASP A 298 -19.75 5.51 -19.67
CA ASP A 298 -19.51 4.87 -18.37
C ASP A 298 -19.09 5.94 -17.36
N PHE A 299 -19.91 6.11 -16.33
CA PHE A 299 -19.68 7.07 -15.26
C PHE A 299 -19.48 6.31 -13.96
N GLY A 300 -18.44 6.68 -13.22
CA GLY A 300 -18.13 6.08 -11.92
C GLY A 300 -17.84 7.15 -10.87
N TYR A 301 -18.35 6.96 -9.66
CA TYR A 301 -17.99 7.72 -8.48
C TYR A 301 -17.58 6.79 -7.35
N ARG A 302 -16.40 7.04 -6.77
CA ARG A 302 -15.79 6.19 -5.74
C ARG A 302 -15.47 7.01 -4.50
N PHE A 303 -15.95 6.57 -3.35
CA PHE A 303 -15.79 7.27 -2.08
C PHE A 303 -15.11 6.39 -1.03
N PRO A 304 -13.95 6.81 -0.46
CA PRO A 304 -13.28 6.07 0.61
C PRO A 304 -13.99 6.32 1.96
N LEU A 305 -14.44 5.25 2.61
CA LEU A 305 -15.23 5.30 3.84
C LEU A 305 -14.38 5.20 5.11
N ASN A 306 -13.17 4.64 5.05
CA ASN A 306 -12.33 4.45 6.22
C ASN A 306 -10.81 4.44 5.91
N PRO A 307 -9.94 4.52 6.94
CA PRO A 307 -8.49 4.53 6.76
C PRO A 307 -7.89 3.22 6.20
N ARG A 308 -8.61 2.09 6.30
CA ARG A 308 -8.21 0.81 5.70
C ARG A 308 -8.59 0.69 4.23
N ASN A 309 -8.94 1.81 3.58
CA ASN A 309 -9.32 1.89 2.18
C ASN A 309 -10.62 1.15 1.83
N GLY A 310 -11.52 1.01 2.81
CA GLY A 310 -12.91 0.63 2.53
C GLY A 310 -13.55 1.64 1.59
N THR A 311 -14.24 1.17 0.56
CA THR A 311 -14.63 1.99 -0.58
C THR A 311 -16.06 1.69 -1.00
N LEU A 312 -16.87 2.74 -1.16
CA LEU A 312 -18.16 2.67 -1.84
C LEU A 312 -17.98 3.13 -3.29
N GLU A 313 -18.56 2.42 -4.23
CA GLU A 313 -18.51 2.71 -5.66
C GLU A 313 -19.95 2.75 -6.21
N LEU A 314 -20.26 3.83 -6.91
CA LEU A 314 -21.47 4.01 -7.69
C LEU A 314 -21.05 4.05 -9.15
N ARG A 315 -21.70 3.27 -10.00
CA ARG A 315 -21.38 3.23 -11.42
C ARG A 315 -22.63 3.14 -12.26
N THR A 316 -22.65 3.84 -13.39
CA THR A 316 -23.68 3.70 -14.41
C THR A 316 -23.07 3.57 -15.79
N VAL A 317 -23.63 2.69 -16.61
CA VAL A 317 -23.21 2.48 -17.99
C VAL A 317 -24.43 2.59 -18.88
N ILE A 318 -24.34 3.42 -19.90
CA ILE A 318 -25.34 3.57 -20.96
C ILE A 318 -24.69 3.06 -22.24
N ASP A 319 -25.22 1.98 -22.80
CA ASP A 319 -24.71 1.31 -24.00
C ASP A 319 -25.78 1.36 -25.09
N ARG A 320 -25.41 1.92 -26.24
CA ARG A 320 -26.22 1.90 -27.45
C ARG A 320 -25.44 1.26 -28.57
N ASN A 321 -26.05 0.28 -29.23
CA ASN A 321 -25.45 -0.41 -30.35
C ASN A 321 -26.40 -0.45 -31.56
N ARG A 322 -25.79 -0.53 -32.74
CA ARG A 322 -26.46 -0.65 -34.04
C ARG A 322 -25.61 -1.52 -34.95
N VAL A 323 -26.23 -2.48 -35.61
CA VAL A 323 -25.55 -3.31 -36.61
C VAL A 323 -25.24 -2.46 -37.84
N THR A 324 -23.94 -2.30 -38.14
CA THR A 324 -23.43 -1.48 -39.25
C THR A 324 -22.80 -2.31 -40.36
N GLN A 325 -22.60 -3.61 -40.15
CA GLN A 325 -22.01 -4.50 -41.13
C GLN A 325 -22.99 -4.91 -42.22
N ALA A 326 -22.61 -4.74 -43.49
CA ALA A 326 -23.36 -5.25 -44.63
C ALA A 326 -23.32 -6.79 -44.73
N PRO A 327 -24.39 -7.46 -45.21
CA PRO A 327 -25.66 -6.88 -45.63
C PRO A 327 -26.66 -6.65 -44.48
N PHE A 328 -26.27 -6.90 -43.22
CA PHE A 328 -27.17 -6.88 -42.08
C PHE A 328 -27.61 -5.49 -41.63
N ASN A 329 -26.89 -4.45 -42.03
CA ASN A 329 -27.24 -3.05 -41.79
C ASN A 329 -28.61 -2.65 -42.36
N VAL A 330 -29.14 -3.38 -43.35
CA VAL A 330 -30.49 -3.13 -43.91
C VAL A 330 -31.62 -3.47 -42.94
N PHE A 331 -31.35 -4.31 -41.94
CA PHE A 331 -32.36 -4.74 -40.96
C PHE A 331 -32.54 -3.74 -39.81
N ASP A 332 -31.71 -2.69 -39.74
CA ASP A 332 -31.74 -1.66 -38.69
C ASP A 332 -31.88 -2.26 -37.28
N ILE A 333 -30.96 -3.19 -36.97
CA ILE A 333 -30.93 -3.85 -35.67
C ILE A 333 -30.23 -2.93 -34.68
N GLU A 334 -30.96 -2.50 -33.66
CA GLU A 334 -30.47 -1.65 -32.59
C GLU A 334 -30.59 -2.34 -31.24
N GLY A 335 -29.80 -1.88 -30.28
CA GLY A 335 -29.92 -2.31 -28.91
C GLY A 335 -29.53 -1.20 -27.95
N GLU A 336 -30.29 -1.09 -26.89
CA GLU A 336 -30.05 -0.13 -25.82
C GLU A 336 -29.99 -0.89 -24.50
N SER A 337 -29.01 -0.57 -23.66
CA SER A 337 -28.93 -1.10 -22.31
C SER A 337 -28.38 -0.08 -21.33
N GLU A 338 -28.97 -0.07 -20.14
CA GLU A 338 -28.51 0.73 -19.02
C GLU A 338 -28.16 -0.19 -17.85
N LEU A 339 -27.05 0.11 -17.18
CA LEU A 339 -26.57 -0.58 -16.00
C LEU A 339 -26.39 0.44 -14.87
N TYR A 340 -26.86 0.08 -13.68
CA TYR A 340 -26.65 0.84 -12.45
C TYR A 340 -26.06 -0.11 -11.40
N GLU A 341 -24.92 0.26 -10.82
CA GLU A 341 -24.19 -0.56 -9.85
C GLU A 341 -23.88 0.23 -8.57
N ILE A 342 -24.05 -0.43 -7.44
CA ILE A 342 -23.57 0.01 -6.13
C ILE A 342 -22.68 -1.10 -5.58
N ARG A 343 -21.44 -0.79 -5.24
CA ARG A 343 -20.48 -1.77 -4.71
C ARG A 343 -19.78 -1.23 -3.48
N PHE A 344 -19.73 -2.03 -2.43
CA PHE A 344 -18.88 -1.79 -1.27
C PHE A 344 -17.72 -2.79 -1.28
N ARG A 345 -16.50 -2.31 -1.05
CA ARG A 345 -15.28 -3.11 -1.00
C ARG A 345 -14.49 -2.78 0.26
N GLN A 346 -14.10 -3.79 1.03
CA GLN A 346 -13.32 -3.65 2.26
C GLN A 346 -12.07 -4.54 2.21
N PRO A 347 -10.86 -3.95 2.09
CA PRO A 347 -9.62 -4.65 2.39
C PRO A 347 -9.58 -5.07 3.87
N LEU A 348 -9.28 -6.35 4.12
CA LEU A 348 -9.11 -6.91 5.45
C LEU A 348 -7.63 -7.11 5.79
N TYR A 349 -6.82 -7.40 4.77
CA TYR A 349 -5.37 -7.48 4.87
C TYR A 349 -4.75 -6.85 3.63
N ARG A 350 -3.68 -6.06 3.82
CA ARG A 350 -3.04 -5.33 2.73
C ARG A 350 -1.57 -5.09 3.03
N THR A 351 -0.74 -5.41 2.06
CA THR A 351 0.69 -5.07 2.00
C THR A 351 0.98 -4.40 0.64
N PRO A 352 2.19 -3.86 0.42
CA PRO A 352 2.55 -3.34 -0.90
C PRO A 352 2.55 -4.40 -2.03
N ARG A 353 2.43 -5.70 -1.71
CA ARG A 353 2.50 -6.80 -2.68
C ARG A 353 1.26 -7.70 -2.70
N GLU A 354 0.47 -7.70 -1.64
CA GLU A 354 -0.65 -8.64 -1.45
C GLU A 354 -1.84 -7.90 -0.85
N GLU A 355 -3.05 -8.24 -1.27
CA GLU A 355 -4.26 -7.68 -0.69
C GLU A 355 -5.39 -8.70 -0.66
N PHE A 356 -5.96 -8.91 0.53
CA PHE A 356 -7.18 -9.67 0.70
C PHE A 356 -8.33 -8.72 1.03
N ALA A 357 -9.37 -8.73 0.19
CA ALA A 357 -10.52 -7.85 0.31
C ALA A 357 -11.84 -8.60 0.09
N LEU A 358 -12.86 -8.19 0.84
CA LEU A 358 -14.24 -8.61 0.61
C LEU A 358 -15.00 -7.53 -0.13
N SER A 359 -15.93 -7.94 -0.98
CA SER A 359 -16.80 -7.01 -1.71
C SER A 359 -18.24 -7.50 -1.76
N LEU A 360 -19.16 -6.55 -1.69
CA LEU A 360 -20.60 -6.74 -1.84
C LEU A 360 -21.08 -5.77 -2.91
N GLY A 361 -21.69 -6.29 -3.97
CA GLY A 361 -22.22 -5.49 -5.07
C GLY A 361 -23.68 -5.79 -5.36
N PHE A 362 -24.40 -4.72 -5.72
CA PHE A 362 -25.74 -4.76 -6.28
C PHE A 362 -25.71 -4.16 -7.68
N SER A 363 -26.28 -4.87 -8.67
CA SER A 363 -26.39 -4.40 -10.05
C SER A 363 -27.81 -4.52 -10.57
N TYR A 364 -28.31 -3.46 -11.20
CA TYR A 364 -29.55 -3.45 -11.97
C TYR A 364 -29.24 -3.15 -13.44
N ARG A 365 -29.72 -4.01 -14.34
CA ARG A 365 -29.58 -3.83 -15.78
C ARG A 365 -30.93 -3.92 -16.46
N ASP A 366 -31.19 -2.97 -17.34
CA ASP A 366 -32.32 -2.97 -18.25
C ASP A 366 -31.80 -2.88 -19.69
N GLY A 367 -32.46 -3.51 -20.62
CA GLY A 367 -32.04 -3.44 -22.01
C GLY A 367 -33.01 -4.10 -22.96
N GLN A 368 -33.01 -3.60 -24.19
CA GLN A 368 -33.93 -4.01 -25.24
C GLN A 368 -33.21 -3.99 -26.59
N THR A 369 -33.63 -4.88 -27.48
CA THR A 369 -33.16 -4.93 -28.87
C THR A 369 -34.33 -4.66 -29.79
N PHE A 370 -34.06 -3.97 -30.88
CA PHE A 370 -35.04 -3.51 -31.85
C PHE A 370 -34.63 -4.00 -33.25
N LEU A 371 -35.63 -4.21 -34.10
CA LEU A 371 -35.50 -4.49 -35.53
C LEU A 371 -36.34 -3.43 -36.26
N GLY A 372 -35.70 -2.37 -36.75
CA GLY A 372 -36.40 -1.12 -37.05
C GLY A 372 -37.01 -0.54 -35.77
N ASP A 373 -38.26 -0.07 -35.83
CA ASP A 373 -38.97 0.49 -34.66
C ASP A 373 -39.63 -0.57 -33.76
N GLU A 374 -39.60 -1.85 -34.16
CA GLU A 374 -40.25 -2.92 -33.40
C GLU A 374 -39.29 -3.55 -32.38
N PRO A 375 -39.67 -3.65 -31.09
CA PRO A 375 -38.88 -4.37 -30.13
C PRO A 375 -38.84 -5.86 -30.49
N LEU A 376 -37.64 -6.43 -30.58
CA LEU A 376 -37.42 -7.86 -30.72
C LEU A 376 -37.78 -8.57 -29.41
N GLY A 377 -39.08 -8.80 -29.21
CA GLY A 377 -39.62 -9.67 -28.18
C GLY A 377 -39.80 -11.08 -28.73
N LEU A 378 -38.98 -12.03 -28.28
CA LEU A 378 -39.45 -13.43 -28.26
C LEU A 378 -40.78 -13.41 -27.47
N ARG A 379 -41.88 -13.78 -28.13
CA ARG A 379 -43.23 -13.81 -27.56
C ARG A 379 -43.20 -14.42 -26.15
N ARG A 380 -43.95 -13.77 -25.25
CA ARG A 380 -44.25 -14.15 -23.85
C ARG A 380 -44.26 -15.67 -23.60
N CYS A 381 -43.10 -16.22 -23.27
CA CYS A 381 -42.94 -17.14 -22.14
C CYS A 381 -42.14 -16.34 -21.12
N PHE A 382 -42.71 -16.05 -19.94
CA PHE A 382 -42.06 -15.40 -18.78
C PHE A 382 -40.53 -15.20 -18.93
N GLY A 383 -40.09 -14.06 -19.47
CA GLY A 383 -38.69 -13.94 -19.83
C GLY A 383 -38.32 -12.71 -20.66
N GLY A 384 -38.89 -11.54 -20.36
CA GLY A 384 -38.07 -10.33 -20.56
C GLY A 384 -36.87 -10.51 -19.63
N SER A 385 -35.63 -10.42 -20.13
CA SER A 385 -34.45 -10.49 -19.27
C SER A 385 -34.31 -9.20 -18.46
N ARG A 386 -35.30 -8.91 -17.59
CA ARG A 386 -35.07 -8.24 -16.33
C ARG A 386 -34.20 -9.21 -15.53
N SER A 387 -32.88 -9.11 -15.67
CA SER A 387 -31.97 -9.78 -14.75
C SER A 387 -32.20 -9.15 -13.37
N LYS A 388 -33.04 -9.82 -12.59
CA LYS A 388 -33.49 -9.42 -11.27
C LYS A 388 -32.30 -9.58 -10.31
N LEU A 389 -31.89 -8.45 -9.71
CA LEU A 389 -30.95 -8.33 -8.59
C LEU A 389 -29.84 -9.40 -8.53
N GLN A 390 -28.68 -9.15 -9.15
CA GLN A 390 -27.53 -10.04 -8.96
C GLN A 390 -26.68 -9.54 -7.78
N ASN A 391 -26.77 -10.23 -6.63
CA ASN A 391 -25.83 -10.03 -5.52
C ASN A 391 -24.52 -10.69 -5.92
N ILE A 392 -23.48 -9.88 -6.10
CA ILE A 392 -22.13 -10.37 -6.40
C ILE A 392 -21.31 -10.25 -5.11
N CYS A 393 -21.04 -11.39 -4.46
CA CYS A 393 -20.00 -11.51 -3.45
C CYS A 393 -18.75 -12.06 -4.13
N THR A 394 -17.73 -11.22 -4.26
CA THR A 394 -16.44 -11.60 -4.84
C THR A 394 -15.34 -11.51 -3.78
N MET A 395 -14.56 -12.59 -3.68
CA MET A 395 -13.32 -12.65 -2.90
C MET A 395 -12.15 -12.48 -3.87
N SER A 396 -11.31 -11.47 -3.65
CA SER A 396 -10.06 -11.30 -4.37
C SER A 396 -8.93 -11.70 -3.44
N HIS A 397 -8.05 -12.60 -3.91
CA HIS A 397 -6.83 -13.02 -3.24
C HIS A 397 -5.61 -12.35 -3.84
#